data_AF-A0A834D1I8-F1
#
_entry.id   AF-A0A834D1I8-F1
#
_cell.length_a   1.000
_cell.length_b   1.000
_cell.length_c   1.000
_cell.angle_alpha   90.00
_cell.angle_beta   90.00
_cell.angle_gamma   90.00
#
_symmetry.space_group_name_H-M   'P 1'
#
loop_
_entity.id
_entity.type
_entity.pdbx_description
1 polymer ?
#
loop_
_entity_poly.entity_id
_entity_poly.type
_entity_poly.pdbx_seq_one_letter_code
_entity_poly.pdbx_strand_id
1 'polypeptide(L)'
;MNGRAPAAIITDQDRAMKNAIEIVFPNARHRYCLWHIMRKLPEKLESHSAYNVGLKTAIMSAVYDTQNAEQFEEKWGQLIHNYDLIDNSWLQGLYAERSFWVPVYLKGVFWAGMSTTQRSESMNAFFDGYVHSGTTLKEFVDQFDNALRKKVEAETTADFQSCNQTIPCVSLFKIERQFQSLYTNAKFKEVQAEVWGMLLCNPSLVGTEGSISTFDVLEEISTPDGQSKIVKYIVYFNEDECEIQCTCALFEMRGILCRHAFKVCQMKYIHVLLEKYVLDRWRKDLKRR
;
A
#
# COMPACT_ATOMS: atom_id res chain seq x y z
N MET A 1 -1.96 4.00 22.90
CA MET A 1 -1.30 5.02 22.06
C MET A 1 -0.67 6.16 22.89
N ASN A 2 -0.18 5.96 24.11
CA ASN A 2 0.54 6.99 24.91
C ASN A 2 -0.02 8.43 24.83
N GLY A 3 -1.35 8.60 24.74
CA GLY A 3 -2.01 9.90 24.55
C GLY A 3 -1.81 10.62 23.20
N ARG A 4 -1.14 10.01 22.21
CA ARG A 4 -0.92 10.60 20.88
C ARG A 4 -2.08 10.32 19.94
N ALA A 5 -2.57 11.38 19.27
CA ALA A 5 -3.56 11.27 18.21
C ALA A 5 -3.00 10.45 17.02
N PRO A 6 -3.84 9.65 16.33
CA PRO A 6 -3.43 8.95 15.13
C PRO A 6 -3.07 9.94 14.01
N ALA A 7 -1.98 9.70 13.30
CA ALA A 7 -1.61 10.50 12.12
C ALA A 7 -2.48 10.19 10.90
N ALA A 8 -3.07 8.99 10.84
CA ALA A 8 -3.81 8.49 9.70
C ALA A 8 -4.96 7.58 10.16
N ILE A 9 -6.15 7.76 9.58
CA ILE A 9 -7.36 7.00 9.92
C ILE A 9 -7.98 6.45 8.64
N ILE A 10 -8.43 5.19 8.71
CA ILE A 10 -9.06 4.50 7.60
C ILE A 10 -10.41 3.98 8.10
N THR A 11 -11.48 4.35 7.42
CA THR A 11 -12.84 3.91 7.74
C THR A 11 -13.55 3.41 6.49
N ASP A 12 -14.76 2.91 6.66
CA ASP A 12 -15.68 2.74 5.54
C ASP A 12 -16.22 4.11 5.11
N GLN A 13 -16.91 4.13 3.96
CA GLN A 13 -17.61 5.33 3.52
C GLN A 13 -18.83 5.56 4.43
N ASP A 14 -18.63 6.41 5.45
CA ASP A 14 -19.65 6.80 6.42
C ASP A 14 -19.51 8.29 6.74
N ARG A 15 -20.60 9.04 6.56
CA ARG A 15 -20.63 10.50 6.71
C ARG A 15 -20.50 10.95 8.17
N ALA A 16 -21.09 10.20 9.11
CA ALA A 16 -21.01 10.52 10.52
C ALA A 16 -19.58 10.33 11.03
N MET A 17 -18.93 9.23 10.64
CA MET A 17 -17.52 8.97 10.97
C MET A 17 -16.60 10.04 10.37
N LYS A 18 -16.82 10.43 9.11
CA LYS A 18 -16.05 11.50 8.46
C LYS A 18 -16.11 12.80 9.28
N ASN A 19 -17.32 13.26 9.60
CA ASN A 19 -17.53 14.49 10.36
C ASN A 19 -16.94 14.40 11.78
N ALA A 20 -17.12 13.26 12.46
CA ALA A 20 -16.57 13.05 13.79
C ALA A 20 -15.03 13.05 13.79
N ILE A 21 -14.41 12.43 12.79
CA ILE A 21 -12.94 12.42 12.63
C ILE A 21 -12.42 13.83 12.39
N GLU A 22 -13.09 14.62 11.56
CA GLU A 22 -12.70 16.01 11.29
C GLU A 22 -12.70 16.88 12.55
N ILE A 23 -13.65 16.64 13.47
CA ILE A 23 -13.77 17.36 14.75
C ILE A 23 -12.76 16.84 15.77
N VAL A 24 -12.67 15.52 15.95
CA VAL A 24 -11.90 14.90 17.05
C VAL A 24 -10.42 14.75 16.71
N PHE A 25 -10.09 14.54 15.43
CA PHE A 25 -8.74 14.31 14.93
C PHE A 25 -8.45 15.18 13.69
N PRO A 26 -8.48 16.53 13.80
CA PRO A 26 -8.37 17.43 12.65
C PRO A 26 -7.04 17.31 11.88
N ASN A 27 -5.99 16.84 12.57
CA ASN A 27 -4.66 16.65 11.97
C ASN A 27 -4.45 15.25 11.37
N ALA A 28 -5.40 14.32 11.55
CA ALA A 28 -5.28 12.97 11.01
C ALA A 28 -5.67 12.96 9.53
N ARG A 29 -4.84 12.38 8.67
CA ARG A 29 -5.26 12.09 7.29
C ARG A 29 -6.34 11.00 7.31
N HIS A 30 -7.54 11.35 6.92
CA HIS A 30 -8.65 10.41 6.76
C HIS A 30 -8.74 9.89 5.32
N ARG A 31 -9.01 8.59 5.18
CA ARG A 31 -9.35 7.97 3.89
C ARG A 31 -10.38 6.85 4.07
N TYR A 32 -11.07 6.51 2.99
CA TYR A 32 -11.93 5.35 2.91
C TYR A 32 -11.15 4.06 2.59
N CYS A 33 -11.69 2.95 3.07
CA CYS A 33 -11.19 1.63 2.77
C CYS A 33 -11.52 1.29 1.31
N LEU A 34 -10.49 1.29 0.47
CA LEU A 34 -10.62 0.98 -0.95
C LEU A 34 -11.29 -0.37 -1.19
N TRP A 35 -10.95 -1.39 -0.40
CA TRP A 35 -11.59 -2.70 -0.50
C TRP A 35 -13.12 -2.64 -0.34
N HIS A 36 -13.62 -1.87 0.63
CA HIS A 36 -15.06 -1.73 0.84
C HIS A 36 -15.75 -0.99 -0.31
N ILE A 37 -15.07 -0.02 -0.93
CA ILE A 37 -15.56 0.63 -2.16
C ILE A 37 -15.60 -0.37 -3.30
N MET A 38 -14.51 -1.11 -3.54
CA MET A 38 -14.42 -2.07 -4.64
C MET A 38 -15.39 -3.25 -4.47
N ARG A 39 -15.69 -3.66 -3.23
CA ARG A 39 -16.68 -4.71 -2.92
C ARG A 39 -18.10 -4.32 -3.32
N LYS A 40 -18.44 -3.02 -3.27
CA LYS A 40 -19.77 -2.51 -3.68
C LYS A 40 -19.92 -2.43 -5.21
N LEU A 41 -18.84 -2.55 -5.98
CA LEU A 41 -18.91 -2.41 -7.44
C LEU A 41 -19.86 -3.39 -8.12
N PRO A 42 -19.83 -4.72 -7.84
CA PRO A 42 -20.80 -5.64 -8.42
C PRO A 42 -22.22 -5.25 -8.03
N GLU A 43 -22.48 -5.01 -6.74
CA GLU A 43 -23.82 -4.61 -6.26
C GLU A 43 -24.37 -3.35 -6.95
N LYS A 44 -23.49 -2.43 -7.37
CA LYS A 44 -23.87 -1.14 -7.97
C LYS A 44 -23.92 -1.14 -9.48
N LEU A 45 -23.15 -1.99 -10.15
CA LEU A 45 -22.92 -1.91 -11.60
C LEU A 45 -23.08 -3.25 -12.33
N GLU A 46 -23.36 -4.36 -11.66
CA GLU A 46 -23.50 -5.69 -12.29
C GLU A 46 -24.64 -5.75 -13.31
N SER A 47 -25.71 -4.96 -13.10
CA SER A 47 -26.81 -4.84 -14.06
C SER A 47 -26.43 -4.10 -15.35
N HIS A 48 -25.27 -3.44 -15.39
CA HIS A 48 -24.80 -2.76 -16.59
C HIS A 48 -24.35 -3.78 -17.63
N SER A 49 -24.88 -3.69 -18.86
CA SER A 49 -24.62 -4.66 -19.93
C SER A 49 -23.12 -4.89 -20.21
N ALA A 50 -22.32 -3.83 -20.10
CA ALA A 50 -20.88 -3.88 -20.31
C ALA A 50 -20.04 -4.25 -19.06
N TYR A 51 -20.66 -4.58 -17.91
CA TYR A 51 -19.96 -4.80 -16.63
C TYR A 51 -18.84 -5.84 -16.75
N ASN A 52 -19.19 -7.04 -17.22
CA ASN A 52 -18.23 -8.15 -17.40
C ASN A 52 -17.47 -8.11 -18.72
N VAL A 53 -17.88 -7.24 -19.66
CA VAL A 53 -17.27 -7.14 -21.00
C VAL A 53 -16.06 -6.19 -20.98
N GLY A 54 -16.08 -5.16 -20.15
CA GLY A 54 -14.95 -4.23 -20.06
C GLY A 54 -15.05 -3.18 -18.96
N LEU A 55 -16.25 -2.81 -18.51
CA LEU A 55 -16.42 -1.74 -17.52
C LEU A 55 -15.68 -2.06 -16.21
N LYS A 56 -15.79 -3.30 -15.69
CA LYS A 56 -15.05 -3.70 -14.49
C LYS A 56 -13.54 -3.51 -14.66
N THR A 57 -12.99 -3.93 -15.80
CA THR A 57 -11.56 -3.79 -16.12
C THR A 57 -11.17 -2.32 -16.25
N ALA A 58 -12.00 -1.49 -16.87
CA ALA A 58 -11.77 -0.05 -16.99
C ALA A 58 -11.75 0.63 -15.61
N ILE A 59 -12.67 0.28 -14.70
CA ILE A 59 -12.69 0.80 -13.33
C ILE A 59 -11.41 0.39 -12.59
N MET A 60 -11.04 -0.88 -12.67
CA MET A 60 -9.81 -1.38 -12.04
C MET A 60 -8.57 -0.64 -12.58
N SER A 61 -8.50 -0.41 -13.90
CA SER A 61 -7.38 0.31 -14.49
C SER A 61 -7.35 1.79 -14.10
N ALA A 62 -8.49 2.47 -14.06
CA ALA A 62 -8.55 3.87 -13.60
C ALA A 62 -8.07 4.02 -12.15
N VAL A 63 -8.42 3.07 -11.28
CA VAL A 63 -8.10 3.13 -9.85
C VAL A 63 -6.67 2.66 -9.53
N TYR A 64 -6.21 1.57 -10.15
CA TYR A 64 -4.95 0.93 -9.78
C TYR A 64 -3.78 1.21 -10.74
N ASP A 65 -4.05 1.56 -12.01
CA ASP A 65 -3.01 1.76 -13.02
C ASP A 65 -2.66 3.23 -13.26
N THR A 66 -3.25 4.16 -12.50
CA THR A 66 -2.98 5.59 -12.64
C THR A 66 -1.86 6.01 -11.70
N GLN A 67 -0.95 6.84 -12.21
CA GLN A 67 0.25 7.24 -11.46
C GLN A 67 0.15 8.63 -10.87
N ASN A 68 -0.70 9.49 -11.42
CA ASN A 68 -0.91 10.85 -10.95
C ASN A 68 -2.39 11.25 -11.09
N ALA A 69 -2.73 12.41 -10.55
CA ALA A 69 -4.10 12.92 -10.58
C ALA A 69 -4.59 13.12 -12.02
N GLU A 70 -3.77 13.66 -12.91
CA GLU A 70 -4.15 13.93 -14.30
C GLU A 70 -4.56 12.66 -15.06
N GLN A 71 -3.75 11.60 -14.98
CA GLN A 71 -4.06 10.30 -15.57
C GLN A 71 -5.34 9.69 -14.98
N PHE A 72 -5.59 9.90 -13.68
CA PHE A 72 -6.84 9.47 -13.06
C PHE A 72 -8.04 10.23 -13.61
N GLU A 73 -7.98 11.56 -13.64
CA GLU A 73 -9.07 12.40 -14.14
C GLU A 73 -9.39 12.07 -15.61
N GLU A 74 -8.36 11.88 -16.44
CA GLU A 74 -8.52 11.48 -17.84
C GLU A 74 -9.17 10.10 -17.97
N LYS A 75 -8.60 9.05 -17.34
CA LYS A 75 -9.15 7.70 -17.43
C LYS A 75 -10.54 7.60 -16.83
N TRP A 76 -10.79 8.28 -15.71
CA TRP A 76 -12.11 8.31 -15.09
C TRP A 76 -13.12 9.01 -15.99
N GLY A 77 -12.78 10.17 -16.58
CA GLY A 77 -13.64 10.86 -17.53
C GLY A 77 -13.98 10.00 -18.76
N GLN A 78 -12.98 9.36 -19.37
CA GLN A 78 -13.17 8.42 -20.48
C GLN A 78 -14.08 7.25 -20.09
N LEU A 79 -13.89 6.68 -18.90
CA LEU A 79 -14.74 5.61 -18.39
C LEU A 79 -16.19 6.05 -18.24
N ILE A 80 -16.42 7.22 -17.64
CA ILE A 80 -17.77 7.73 -17.43
C ILE A 80 -18.48 7.98 -18.77
N HIS A 81 -17.77 8.52 -19.76
CA HIS A 81 -18.33 8.77 -21.09
C HIS A 81 -18.55 7.49 -21.90
N ASN A 82 -17.56 6.60 -21.99
CA ASN A 82 -17.60 5.42 -22.88
C ASN A 82 -18.61 4.35 -22.46
N TYR A 83 -19.03 4.38 -21.19
CA TYR A 83 -20.03 3.46 -20.65
C TYR A 83 -21.35 4.15 -20.30
N ASP A 84 -21.58 5.39 -20.77
CA ASP A 84 -22.82 6.15 -20.53
C ASP A 84 -23.19 6.26 -19.03
N LEU A 85 -22.19 6.45 -18.17
CA LEU A 85 -22.34 6.48 -16.70
C LEU A 85 -22.47 7.90 -16.14
N ILE A 86 -22.68 8.90 -16.99
CA ILE A 86 -22.72 10.33 -16.61
C ILE A 86 -23.75 10.57 -15.50
N ASP A 87 -24.94 9.98 -15.61
CA ASP A 87 -26.03 10.15 -14.65
C ASP A 87 -26.03 9.13 -13.50
N ASN A 88 -24.96 8.33 -13.38
CA ASN A 88 -24.85 7.35 -12.29
C ASN A 88 -24.54 8.07 -10.96
N SER A 89 -25.59 8.31 -10.17
CA SER A 89 -25.50 9.02 -8.88
C SER A 89 -24.46 8.44 -7.91
N TRP A 90 -24.27 7.12 -7.90
CA TRP A 90 -23.28 6.49 -7.01
C TRP A 90 -21.85 6.80 -7.45
N LEU A 91 -21.55 6.71 -8.75
CA LEU A 91 -20.23 7.06 -9.29
C LEU A 91 -19.94 8.57 -9.18
N GLN A 92 -20.96 9.43 -9.37
CA GLN A 92 -20.83 10.86 -9.11
C GLN A 92 -20.46 11.15 -7.65
N GLY A 93 -21.16 10.52 -6.70
CA GLY A 93 -20.85 10.65 -5.27
C GLY A 93 -19.45 10.13 -4.92
N LEU A 94 -19.05 9.01 -5.52
CA LEU A 94 -17.72 8.45 -5.33
C LEU A 94 -16.62 9.38 -5.90
N TYR A 95 -16.85 9.97 -7.07
CA TYR A 95 -15.94 10.93 -7.69
C TYR A 95 -15.81 12.24 -6.87
N ALA A 96 -16.91 12.73 -6.31
CA ALA A 96 -16.90 13.90 -5.42
C ALA A 96 -15.98 13.70 -4.20
N GLU A 97 -15.83 12.46 -3.74
CA GLU A 97 -14.97 12.10 -2.61
C GLU A 97 -13.64 11.46 -3.02
N ARG A 98 -13.20 11.58 -4.28
CA ARG A 98 -11.98 10.92 -4.81
C ARG A 98 -10.72 11.12 -3.98
N SER A 99 -10.56 12.29 -3.36
CA SER A 99 -9.41 12.60 -2.47
C SER A 99 -9.34 11.75 -1.20
N PHE A 100 -10.43 11.05 -0.85
CA PHE A 100 -10.51 10.14 0.28
C PHE A 100 -10.25 8.68 -0.09
N TRP A 101 -10.23 8.26 -1.36
CA TRP A 101 -10.16 6.82 -1.65
C TRP A 101 -9.28 6.44 -2.84
N VAL A 102 -9.07 7.36 -3.79
CA VAL A 102 -8.28 7.08 -4.97
C VAL A 102 -6.79 7.11 -4.60
N PRO A 103 -6.02 6.04 -4.90
CA PRO A 103 -4.64 5.89 -4.47
C PRO A 103 -3.72 7.08 -4.81
N VAL A 104 -3.87 7.70 -5.98
CA VAL A 104 -3.02 8.83 -6.41
C VAL A 104 -3.14 10.06 -5.50
N TYR A 105 -4.30 10.27 -4.86
CA TYR A 105 -4.54 11.36 -3.92
C TYR A 105 -4.16 11.02 -2.46
N LEU A 106 -3.79 9.77 -2.22
CA LEU A 106 -3.43 9.25 -0.89
C LEU A 106 -1.92 9.05 -0.72
N LYS A 107 -1.13 9.37 -1.75
CA LYS A 107 0.33 9.37 -1.72
C LYS A 107 0.85 10.38 -0.69
N GLY A 108 2.05 10.12 -0.15
CA GLY A 108 2.71 10.98 0.82
C GLY A 108 2.27 10.80 2.28
N VAL A 109 1.42 9.81 2.57
CA VAL A 109 0.98 9.50 3.93
C VAL A 109 1.31 8.05 4.29
N PHE A 110 1.81 7.84 5.50
CA PHE A 110 2.14 6.52 6.01
C PHE A 110 0.89 5.72 6.40
N TRP A 111 0.62 4.69 5.61
CA TRP A 111 -0.53 3.79 5.81
C TRP A 111 -0.13 2.42 6.35
N ALA A 112 1.16 2.17 6.62
CA ALA A 112 1.69 0.89 7.09
C ALA A 112 1.25 -0.31 6.22
N GLY A 113 1.04 -0.11 4.91
CA GLY A 113 0.55 -1.14 4.00
C GLY A 113 -0.96 -1.41 4.03
N MET A 114 -1.75 -0.70 4.85
CA MET A 114 -3.20 -0.96 5.05
C MET A 114 -4.12 -0.54 3.89
N SER A 115 -3.62 -0.38 2.66
CA SER A 115 -4.36 0.14 1.50
C SER A 115 -4.95 -0.91 0.56
N THR A 116 -4.52 -2.16 0.65
CA THR A 116 -4.87 -3.25 -0.29
C THR A 116 -5.38 -4.46 0.47
N THR A 117 -6.57 -4.98 0.10
CA THR A 117 -7.22 -6.31 0.37
C THR A 117 -7.08 -7.00 1.74
N GLN A 118 -5.97 -6.85 2.44
CA GLN A 118 -5.65 -7.47 3.72
C GLN A 118 -6.61 -7.11 4.85
N ARG A 119 -7.37 -6.01 4.81
CA ARG A 119 -8.14 -5.60 6.01
C ARG A 119 -9.33 -6.53 6.29
N SER A 120 -10.10 -6.89 5.27
CA SER A 120 -11.19 -7.85 5.41
C SER A 120 -10.68 -9.27 5.58
N GLU A 121 -9.60 -9.63 4.87
CA GLU A 121 -8.90 -10.90 5.07
C GLU A 121 -8.39 -11.01 6.49
N SER A 122 -7.84 -9.94 7.09
CA SER A 122 -7.31 -9.96 8.46
C SER A 122 -8.39 -10.03 9.53
N MET A 123 -9.55 -9.36 9.36
CA MET A 123 -10.64 -9.45 10.33
C MET A 123 -11.39 -10.77 10.20
N ASN A 124 -11.64 -11.23 8.97
CA ASN A 124 -12.23 -12.55 8.74
C ASN A 124 -11.28 -13.64 9.22
N ALA A 125 -9.98 -13.57 8.91
CA ALA A 125 -8.97 -14.52 9.41
C ALA A 125 -8.78 -14.45 10.93
N PHE A 126 -8.99 -13.28 11.55
CA PHE A 126 -8.93 -13.15 13.01
C PHE A 126 -10.03 -13.96 13.69
N PHE A 127 -11.25 -13.92 13.15
CA PHE A 127 -12.40 -14.65 13.68
C PHE A 127 -12.65 -16.01 13.00
N ASP A 128 -11.81 -16.39 12.03
CA ASP A 128 -11.97 -17.63 11.28
C ASP A 128 -11.83 -18.84 12.21
N GLY A 129 -12.84 -19.71 12.17
CA GLY A 129 -12.98 -20.84 13.09
C GLY A 129 -13.43 -20.47 14.52
N TYR A 130 -13.65 -19.19 14.85
CA TYR A 130 -14.09 -18.72 16.17
C TYR A 130 -15.53 -18.24 16.20
N VAL A 131 -15.98 -17.54 15.15
CA VAL A 131 -17.33 -16.94 15.08
C VAL A 131 -18.04 -17.42 13.82
N HIS A 132 -19.30 -17.84 13.96
CA HIS A 132 -20.17 -18.22 12.86
C HIS A 132 -21.58 -17.65 13.06
N SER A 133 -22.47 -17.81 12.08
CA SER A 133 -23.82 -17.23 12.09
C SER A 133 -24.72 -17.68 13.25
N GLY A 134 -24.35 -18.75 13.95
CA GLY A 134 -25.06 -19.28 15.13
C GLY A 134 -24.41 -18.94 16.47
N THR A 135 -23.27 -18.24 16.49
CA THR A 135 -22.59 -17.86 17.73
C THR A 135 -23.42 -16.83 18.49
N THR A 136 -23.80 -17.15 19.72
CA THR A 136 -24.54 -16.22 20.59
C THR A 136 -23.64 -15.10 21.09
N LEU A 137 -24.23 -13.98 21.54
CA LEU A 137 -23.44 -12.85 22.08
C LEU A 137 -22.59 -13.24 23.28
N LYS A 138 -23.06 -14.18 24.11
CA LYS A 138 -22.28 -14.70 25.25
C LYS A 138 -21.06 -15.48 24.77
N GLU A 139 -21.27 -16.43 23.85
CA GLU A 139 -20.18 -17.22 23.26
C GLU A 139 -19.20 -16.34 22.50
N PHE A 140 -19.67 -15.27 21.85
CA PHE A 140 -18.82 -14.32 21.14
C PHE A 140 -17.74 -13.71 22.05
N VAL A 141 -18.06 -13.37 23.31
CA VAL A 141 -17.08 -12.82 24.25
C VAL A 141 -15.96 -13.83 24.51
N ASP A 142 -16.32 -15.07 24.80
CA ASP A 142 -15.35 -16.15 25.06
C ASP A 142 -14.51 -16.44 23.80
N GLN A 143 -15.13 -16.46 22.62
CA GLN A 143 -14.44 -16.70 21.35
C GLN A 143 -13.55 -15.54 20.93
N PHE A 144 -13.93 -14.31 21.26
CA PHE A 144 -13.10 -13.12 21.05
C PHE A 144 -11.80 -13.21 21.86
N ASP A 145 -11.90 -13.56 23.14
CA ASP A 145 -10.72 -13.73 24.00
C ASP A 145 -9.81 -14.86 23.51
N ASN A 146 -10.38 -15.95 23.00
CA ASN A 146 -9.61 -17.04 22.40
C ASN A 146 -8.90 -16.63 21.11
N ALA A 147 -9.59 -15.91 20.21
CA ALA A 147 -9.01 -15.36 18.99
C ALA A 147 -7.87 -14.37 19.31
N LEU A 148 -8.08 -13.51 20.32
CA LEU A 148 -7.08 -12.57 20.80
C LEU A 148 -5.83 -13.29 21.34
N ARG A 149 -6.02 -14.33 22.18
CA ARG A 149 -4.93 -15.13 22.72
C ARG A 149 -4.10 -15.79 21.62
N LYS A 150 -4.76 -16.46 20.66
CA LYS A 150 -4.07 -17.07 19.51
C LYS A 150 -3.29 -16.05 18.69
N LYS A 151 -3.84 -14.83 18.50
CA LYS A 151 -3.13 -13.76 17.81
C LYS A 151 -1.87 -13.32 18.56
N VAL A 152 -1.95 -13.15 19.89
CA VAL A 152 -0.80 -12.81 20.73
C VAL A 152 0.26 -13.91 20.70
N GLU A 153 -0.15 -15.18 20.76
CA GLU A 153 0.74 -16.34 20.64
C GLU A 153 1.44 -16.40 19.28
N ALA A 154 0.70 -16.14 18.20
CA ALA A 154 1.25 -16.08 16.84
C ALA A 154 2.24 -14.92 16.68
N GLU A 155 1.93 -13.73 17.21
CA GLU A 155 2.84 -12.57 17.21
C GLU A 155 4.11 -12.87 18.03
N THR A 156 3.96 -13.43 19.23
CA THR A 156 5.09 -13.84 20.09
C THR A 156 5.98 -14.86 19.39
N THR A 157 5.38 -15.83 18.69
CA THR A 157 6.12 -16.83 17.91
C THR A 157 6.86 -16.18 16.74
N ALA A 158 6.23 -15.26 16.02
CA ALA A 158 6.84 -14.55 14.90
C ALA A 158 7.99 -13.61 15.35
N ASP A 159 7.86 -12.98 16.52
CA ASP A 159 8.91 -12.17 17.14
C ASP A 159 10.09 -13.04 17.56
N PHE A 160 9.82 -14.18 18.22
CA PHE A 160 10.84 -15.15 18.57
C PHE A 160 11.58 -15.66 17.32
N GLN A 161 10.87 -16.02 16.25
CA GLN A 161 11.48 -16.43 14.99
C GLN A 161 12.30 -15.31 14.36
N SER A 162 11.84 -14.05 14.41
CA SER A 162 12.58 -12.91 13.87
C SER A 162 13.93 -12.69 14.54
N CYS A 163 14.00 -12.96 15.85
CA CYS A 163 15.23 -12.82 16.64
C CYS A 163 16.17 -14.04 16.52
N ASN A 164 15.64 -15.24 16.31
CA ASN A 164 16.40 -16.49 16.39
C ASN A 164 16.64 -17.17 15.03
N GLN A 165 15.92 -16.77 13.98
CA GLN A 165 16.06 -17.33 12.64
C GLN A 165 16.35 -16.22 11.65
N THR A 166 17.44 -16.39 10.89
CA THR A 166 17.83 -15.48 9.82
C THR A 166 17.37 -16.04 8.49
N ILE A 167 16.52 -15.28 7.79
CA ILE A 167 16.15 -15.59 6.41
C ILE A 167 17.34 -15.21 5.50
N PRO A 168 17.87 -16.10 4.65
CA PRO A 168 18.97 -15.79 3.75
C PRO A 168 18.63 -14.65 2.78
N CYS A 169 19.62 -13.86 2.40
CA CYS A 169 19.47 -12.88 1.33
C CYS A 169 19.28 -13.59 -0.02
N VAL A 170 18.46 -13.01 -0.90
CA VAL A 170 18.27 -13.48 -2.28
C VAL A 170 19.31 -12.89 -3.24
N SER A 171 20.08 -11.88 -2.80
CA SER A 171 21.11 -11.22 -3.59
C SER A 171 22.38 -10.90 -2.79
N LEU A 172 23.40 -10.42 -3.49
CA LEU A 172 24.61 -9.85 -2.87
C LEU A 172 24.47 -8.35 -2.55
N PHE A 173 23.27 -7.78 -2.72
CA PHE A 173 23.04 -6.36 -2.51
C PHE A 173 23.18 -6.01 -1.03
N LYS A 174 24.16 -5.15 -0.69
CA LYS A 174 24.48 -4.83 0.72
C LYS A 174 23.32 -4.18 1.48
N ILE A 175 22.48 -3.41 0.79
CA ILE A 175 21.25 -2.83 1.35
C ILE A 175 20.29 -3.94 1.83
N GLU A 176 20.20 -5.06 1.11
CA GLU A 176 19.38 -6.21 1.54
C GLU A 176 19.89 -6.75 2.89
N ARG A 177 21.21 -6.92 3.04
CA ARG A 177 21.83 -7.37 4.31
C ARG A 177 21.55 -6.40 5.46
N GLN A 178 21.55 -5.09 5.19
CA GLN A 178 21.18 -4.09 6.20
C GLN A 178 19.78 -4.38 6.75
N PHE A 179 18.78 -4.56 5.88
CA PHE A 179 17.42 -4.90 6.31
C PHE A 179 17.29 -6.28 6.95
N GLN A 180 18.05 -7.29 6.49
CA GLN A 180 18.07 -8.64 7.10
C GLN A 180 18.43 -8.58 8.59
N SER A 181 19.41 -7.74 8.92
CA SER A 181 19.89 -7.58 10.30
C SER A 181 18.90 -6.81 11.19
N LEU A 182 18.19 -5.84 10.63
CA LEU A 182 17.38 -4.89 11.42
C LEU A 182 15.90 -5.23 11.45
N TYR A 183 15.30 -5.72 10.36
CA TYR A 183 13.85 -5.89 10.24
C TYR A 183 13.36 -7.26 10.73
N THR A 184 12.10 -7.29 11.18
CA THR A 184 11.37 -8.54 11.40
C THR A 184 11.36 -9.41 10.14
N ASN A 185 11.28 -10.73 10.31
CA ASN A 185 11.33 -11.66 9.18
C ASN A 185 10.21 -11.43 8.17
N ALA A 186 9.01 -11.09 8.64
CA ALA A 186 7.88 -10.74 7.77
C ALA A 186 8.17 -9.50 6.92
N LYS A 187 8.69 -8.42 7.53
CA LYS A 187 8.98 -7.19 6.80
C LYS A 187 10.20 -7.35 5.87
N PHE A 188 11.21 -8.12 6.29
CA PHE A 188 12.35 -8.41 5.44
C PHE A 188 11.94 -9.12 4.14
N LYS A 189 10.99 -10.06 4.19
CA LYS A 189 10.44 -10.70 2.97
C LYS A 189 9.82 -9.70 1.99
N GLU A 190 9.15 -8.65 2.48
CA GLU A 190 8.65 -7.57 1.61
C GLU A 190 9.80 -6.81 0.95
N VAL A 191 10.89 -6.54 1.68
CA VAL A 191 12.11 -5.94 1.10
C VAL A 191 12.70 -6.85 0.03
N GLN A 192 12.77 -8.18 0.26
CA GLN A 192 13.27 -9.13 -0.73
C GLN A 192 12.44 -9.13 -2.01
N ALA A 193 11.11 -9.00 -1.90
CA ALA A 193 10.24 -8.88 -3.07
C ALA A 193 10.57 -7.62 -3.89
N GLU A 194 10.87 -6.50 -3.25
CA GLU A 194 11.30 -5.27 -3.92
C GLU A 194 12.72 -5.38 -4.50
N VAL A 195 13.65 -6.05 -3.81
CA VAL A 195 15.00 -6.33 -4.33
C VAL A 195 14.93 -7.23 -5.57
N TRP A 196 14.09 -8.27 -5.53
CA TRP A 196 13.87 -9.15 -6.68
C TRP A 196 13.21 -8.42 -7.85
N GLY A 197 12.25 -7.54 -7.56
CA GLY A 197 11.55 -6.71 -8.55
C GLY A 197 12.48 -5.77 -9.33
N MET A 198 13.70 -5.48 -8.83
CA MET A 198 14.70 -4.71 -9.56
C MET A 198 15.11 -5.34 -10.90
N LEU A 199 14.93 -6.66 -11.05
CA LEU A 199 15.24 -7.38 -12.30
C LEU A 199 14.35 -6.93 -13.46
N LEU A 200 13.15 -6.44 -13.15
CA LEU A 200 12.17 -5.95 -14.14
C LEU A 200 12.26 -4.43 -14.34
N CYS A 201 13.24 -3.77 -13.72
CA CYS A 201 13.40 -2.32 -13.76
C CYS A 201 14.59 -1.90 -14.64
N ASN A 202 14.31 -1.05 -15.62
CA ASN A 202 15.29 -0.46 -16.54
C ASN A 202 15.38 1.06 -16.32
N PRO A 203 16.42 1.53 -15.61
CA PRO A 203 16.60 2.95 -15.32
C PRO A 203 17.39 3.68 -16.42
N SER A 204 17.04 4.94 -16.68
CA SER A 204 17.79 5.87 -17.53
C SER A 204 17.88 7.25 -16.87
N LEU A 205 19.07 7.84 -16.84
CA LEU A 205 19.27 9.21 -16.36
C LEU A 205 18.63 10.18 -17.34
N VAL A 206 17.72 11.02 -16.86
CA VAL A 206 17.06 12.08 -17.65
C VAL A 206 17.90 13.35 -17.62
N GLY A 207 18.42 13.71 -16.45
CA GLY A 207 19.22 14.90 -16.26
C GLY A 207 19.61 15.11 -14.79
N THR A 208 20.49 16.07 -14.59
CA THR A 208 20.97 16.48 -13.26
C THR A 208 20.85 17.98 -13.14
N GLU A 209 20.13 18.43 -12.11
CA GLU A 209 19.95 19.85 -11.77
C GLU A 209 20.53 20.08 -10.37
N GLY A 210 21.66 20.77 -10.29
CA GLY A 210 22.42 20.87 -9.03
C GLY A 210 22.86 19.48 -8.55
N SER A 211 22.53 19.15 -7.30
CA SER A 211 22.78 17.83 -6.71
C SER A 211 21.65 16.81 -6.92
N ILE A 212 20.58 17.18 -7.64
CA ILE A 212 19.45 16.29 -7.88
C ILE A 212 19.58 15.64 -9.26
N SER A 213 19.78 14.33 -9.27
CA SER A 213 19.68 13.50 -10.47
C SER A 213 18.25 12.97 -10.62
N THR A 214 17.66 13.13 -11.81
CA THR A 214 16.33 12.57 -12.15
C THR A 214 16.48 11.35 -13.05
N PHE A 215 15.85 10.24 -12.66
CA PHE A 215 15.85 8.99 -13.40
C PHE A 215 14.44 8.62 -13.84
N ASP A 216 14.32 8.22 -15.09
CA ASP A 216 13.18 7.43 -15.54
C ASP A 216 13.48 5.96 -15.23
N VAL A 217 12.52 5.24 -14.65
CA VAL A 217 12.64 3.81 -14.38
C VAL A 217 11.45 3.11 -15.01
N LEU A 218 11.71 2.39 -16.10
CA LEU A 218 10.71 1.57 -16.78
C LEU A 218 10.61 0.21 -16.08
N GLU A 219 9.43 -0.12 -15.57
CA GLU A 219 9.13 -1.42 -14.97
C GLU A 219 8.28 -2.26 -15.93
N GLU A 220 8.71 -3.49 -16.20
CA GLU A 220 7.88 -4.47 -16.90
C GLU A 220 6.96 -5.19 -15.90
N ILE A 221 5.64 -5.09 -16.11
CA ILE A 221 4.62 -5.66 -15.24
C ILE A 221 3.81 -6.68 -16.04
N SER A 222 3.77 -7.92 -15.57
CA SER A 222 2.88 -8.94 -16.12
C SER A 222 1.43 -8.64 -15.76
N THR A 223 0.55 -8.68 -16.75
CA THR A 223 -0.88 -8.53 -16.57
C THR A 223 -1.56 -9.90 -16.38
N PRO A 224 -2.77 -9.96 -15.79
CA PRO A 224 -3.44 -11.23 -15.50
C PRO A 224 -3.73 -12.11 -16.72
N ASP A 225 -3.78 -11.52 -17.91
CA ASP A 225 -3.96 -12.18 -19.20
C ASP A 225 -2.63 -12.70 -19.81
N GLY A 226 -1.53 -12.62 -19.07
CA GLY A 226 -0.22 -13.11 -19.49
C GLY A 226 0.56 -12.18 -20.42
N GLN A 227 0.04 -10.98 -20.70
CA GLN A 227 0.78 -9.95 -21.41
C GLN A 227 1.74 -9.21 -20.47
N SER A 228 2.63 -8.39 -21.02
CA SER A 228 3.43 -7.46 -20.24
C SER A 228 3.13 -6.01 -20.65
N LYS A 229 3.09 -5.14 -19.66
CA LYS A 229 3.00 -3.69 -19.84
C LYS A 229 4.21 -3.01 -19.23
N ILE A 230 4.71 -1.98 -19.91
CA ILE A 230 5.78 -1.15 -19.38
C ILE A 230 5.18 0.06 -18.69
N VAL A 231 5.57 0.29 -17.44
CA VAL A 231 5.11 1.40 -16.62
C VAL A 231 6.32 2.24 -16.21
N LYS A 232 6.26 3.55 -16.48
CA LYS A 232 7.35 4.49 -16.19
C LYS A 232 7.18 5.11 -14.82
N TYR A 233 8.20 5.00 -13.96
CA TYR A 233 8.28 5.75 -12.70
C TYR A 233 9.41 6.77 -12.76
N ILE A 234 9.35 7.79 -11.92
CA ILE A 234 10.39 8.81 -11.83
C ILE A 234 11.01 8.69 -10.45
N VAL A 235 12.34 8.62 -10.41
CA VAL A 235 13.13 8.59 -9.18
C VAL A 235 14.03 9.81 -9.14
N TYR A 236 13.90 10.57 -8.07
CA TYR A 236 14.77 11.70 -7.76
C TYR A 236 15.82 11.24 -6.75
N PHE A 237 17.08 11.55 -7.02
CA PHE A 237 18.18 11.25 -6.11
C PHE A 237 18.98 12.52 -5.83
N ASN A 238 18.99 12.95 -4.57
CA ASN A 238 19.81 14.06 -4.07
C ASN A 238 21.16 13.50 -3.59
N GLU A 239 22.24 13.90 -4.26
CA GLU A 239 23.60 13.44 -3.94
C GLU A 239 24.13 14.00 -2.62
N ASP A 240 23.81 15.24 -2.29
CA ASP A 240 24.32 15.92 -1.08
C ASP A 240 23.70 15.33 0.19
N GLU A 241 22.39 15.09 0.15
CA GLU A 241 21.61 14.62 1.30
C GLU A 241 21.44 13.08 1.30
N CYS A 242 21.96 12.40 0.26
CA CYS A 242 21.71 11.00 -0.04
C CYS A 242 20.21 10.64 0.07
N GLU A 243 19.35 11.53 -0.43
CA GLU A 243 17.90 11.29 -0.45
C GLU A 243 17.49 10.63 -1.75
N ILE A 244 16.56 9.68 -1.65
CA ILE A 244 15.88 9.07 -2.77
C ILE A 244 14.37 9.18 -2.59
N GLN A 245 13.69 9.61 -3.65
CA GLN A 245 12.25 9.71 -3.72
C GLN A 245 11.76 9.09 -5.02
N CYS A 246 10.65 8.35 -4.98
CA CYS A 246 10.06 7.73 -6.17
C CYS A 246 8.59 8.09 -6.29
N THR A 247 8.11 8.36 -7.50
CA THR A 247 6.69 8.67 -7.76
C THR A 247 5.73 7.53 -7.44
N CYS A 248 6.22 6.29 -7.24
CA CYS A 248 5.40 5.20 -6.72
C CYS A 248 4.97 5.39 -5.25
N ALA A 249 5.69 6.24 -4.49
CA ALA A 249 5.46 6.57 -3.09
C ALA A 249 5.43 5.37 -2.12
N LEU A 250 6.06 4.25 -2.46
CA LEU A 250 6.01 3.03 -1.65
C LEU A 250 6.61 3.26 -0.25
N PHE A 251 7.69 4.03 -0.15
CA PHE A 251 8.33 4.32 1.12
C PHE A 251 7.42 5.13 2.03
N GLU A 252 6.82 6.19 1.50
CA GLU A 252 5.88 7.05 2.21
C GLU A 252 4.68 6.23 2.69
N MET A 253 4.17 5.29 1.88
CA MET A 253 2.99 4.49 2.21
C MET A 253 3.26 3.28 3.12
N ARG A 254 4.41 2.61 2.97
CA ARG A 254 4.71 1.31 3.61
C ARG A 254 5.98 1.32 4.46
N GLY A 255 6.86 2.29 4.30
CA GLY A 255 8.11 2.41 5.05
C GLY A 255 9.23 1.49 4.56
N ILE A 256 9.17 1.06 3.30
CA ILE A 256 10.24 0.34 2.61
C ILE A 256 10.48 1.00 1.26
N LEU A 257 11.75 1.12 0.84
CA LEU A 257 12.07 1.62 -0.50
C LEU A 257 11.52 0.64 -1.55
N CYS A 258 11.06 1.18 -2.68
CA CYS A 258 10.62 0.38 -3.80
C CYS A 258 11.80 -0.14 -4.62
N ARG A 259 11.52 -1.15 -5.44
CA ARG A 259 12.41 -1.65 -6.50
C ARG A 259 13.00 -0.55 -7.38
N HIS A 260 12.26 0.51 -7.71
CA HIS A 260 12.77 1.60 -8.56
C HIS A 260 13.85 2.39 -7.83
N ALA A 261 13.62 2.70 -6.55
CA ALA A 261 14.60 3.38 -5.70
C ALA A 261 15.83 2.49 -5.48
N PHE A 262 15.63 1.20 -5.17
CA PHE A 262 16.75 0.27 -5.04
C PHE A 262 17.57 0.13 -6.33
N LYS A 263 16.92 0.16 -7.50
CA LYS A 263 17.60 0.12 -8.80
C LYS A 263 18.49 1.34 -9.01
N VAL A 264 18.02 2.54 -8.64
CA VAL A 264 18.85 3.75 -8.68
C VAL A 264 19.97 3.72 -7.64
N CYS A 265 19.71 3.22 -6.42
CA CYS A 265 20.76 3.00 -5.42
C CYS A 265 21.86 2.06 -5.95
N GLN A 266 21.48 0.99 -6.66
CA GLN A 266 22.43 0.07 -7.30
C GLN A 266 23.29 0.80 -8.35
N MET A 267 22.69 1.64 -9.21
CA MET A 267 23.43 2.42 -10.21
C MET A 267 24.39 3.44 -9.59
N LYS A 268 23.98 4.07 -8.49
CA LYS A 268 24.80 5.05 -7.75
C LYS A 268 25.78 4.39 -6.77
N TYR A 269 25.93 3.07 -6.80
CA TYR A 269 26.80 2.30 -5.91
C TYR A 269 26.54 2.55 -4.42
N ILE A 270 25.30 2.86 -4.05
CA ILE A 270 24.89 3.01 -2.66
C ILE A 270 24.80 1.61 -2.04
N HIS A 271 25.55 1.42 -0.95
CA HIS A 271 25.68 0.13 -0.27
C HIS A 271 24.96 0.07 1.07
N VAL A 272 24.70 1.23 1.67
CA VAL A 272 24.04 1.37 2.97
C VAL A 272 23.10 2.56 2.87
N LEU A 273 21.86 2.37 3.31
CA LEU A 273 20.89 3.45 3.38
C LEU A 273 21.03 4.22 4.68
N LEU A 274 20.72 5.51 4.61
CA LEU A 274 20.57 6.37 5.78
C LEU A 274 19.45 5.85 6.69
N GLU A 275 19.60 6.13 7.99
CA GLU A 275 18.67 5.68 9.04
C GLU A 275 17.22 6.13 8.80
N LYS A 276 17.01 7.27 8.12
CA LYS A 276 15.68 7.74 7.72
C LYS A 276 14.88 6.74 6.89
N TYR A 277 15.55 5.84 6.15
CA TYR A 277 14.91 4.78 5.37
C TYR A 277 14.72 3.46 6.14
N VAL A 278 15.18 3.40 7.39
CA VAL A 278 15.08 2.24 8.28
C VAL A 278 14.11 2.59 9.41
N LEU A 279 12.84 2.24 9.26
CA LEU A 279 11.83 2.61 10.25
C LEU A 279 11.90 1.74 11.50
N ASP A 280 11.97 2.39 12.66
CA ASP A 280 11.90 1.74 13.99
C ASP A 280 10.69 0.84 14.16
N ARG A 281 9.57 1.18 13.51
CA ARG A 281 8.35 0.37 13.53
C ARG A 281 8.61 -1.07 13.07
N TRP A 282 9.54 -1.29 12.15
CA TRP A 282 9.77 -2.59 11.52
C TRP A 282 10.94 -3.36 12.13
N ARG A 283 11.68 -2.72 13.03
CA ARG A 283 12.87 -3.26 13.65
C ARG A 283 12.54 -4.35 14.66
N LYS A 284 13.30 -5.45 14.60
CA LYS A 284 13.22 -6.58 15.55
C LYS A 284 14.13 -6.40 16.77
N ASP A 285 15.13 -5.52 16.66
CA ASP A 285 16.09 -5.21 17.71
C ASP A 285 15.56 -4.15 18.71
N LEU A 286 14.39 -3.57 18.43
CA LEU A 286 13.72 -2.62 19.33
C LEU A 286 12.60 -3.32 20.12
N LYS A 287 12.69 -3.25 21.45
CA LYS A 287 11.60 -3.68 22.34
C LYS A 287 10.49 -2.65 22.34
N ARG A 288 9.30 -3.05 21.88
CA ARG A 288 8.09 -2.22 21.97
C ARG A 288 7.55 -2.28 23.40
N ARG A 289 7.32 -1.12 24.02
CA ARG A 289 6.69 -0.97 25.34
C ARG A 289 5.23 -0.56 25.18
#